data_AF-A0A517TH10-F1
#
_entry.id   AF-A0A517TH10-F1
#
_cell.length_a   1.000
_cell.length_b   1.000
_cell.length_c   1.000
_cell.angle_alpha   90.00
_cell.angle_beta   90.00
_cell.angle_gamma   90.00
#
_symmetry.space_group_name_H-M   'P 1'
#
loop_
_entity.id
_entity.type
_entity.pdbx_description
1 polymer ?
#
loop_
_entity_poly.entity_id
_entity_poly.type
_entity_poly.pdbx_seq_one_letter_code
_entity_poly.pdbx_strand_id
1 'polypeptide(L)'
;MAVPTLPNSNSNPRDRWRWHGLANPRDEFWPQVGVRIAIAGGVYPLLIGLLALIPITYYLLVDLFRGTQELGIVFLLSLAYPLFAVPFLFGLGFIYTAIVCSFTVPSLALTLKLLGDEPPLDRVGVFTGSLVAFLTTSPLWLYLSSNYSSTTDWFGLLLSYGLLTLALVLGQVAGLQGSIADARRRRSNRLHRTPFRLTLWRLMAAMIPLSLTLSLLRRAELLTLPTALAMLAAGVTAYLASWPVAWLFHRWADRRLRRRQEKRLAAGVPRETTATGDAA
;
A
#
# COMPACT_ATOMS: atom_id res chain seq x y z
N MET A 1 2.86 -38.99 -48.78
CA MET A 1 1.82 -38.01 -48.39
C MET A 1 1.40 -38.29 -46.96
N ALA A 2 1.12 -37.24 -46.20
CA ALA A 2 1.30 -37.12 -44.75
C ALA A 2 0.54 -38.14 -43.88
N VAL A 3 1.25 -38.67 -42.86
CA VAL A 3 0.70 -39.45 -41.75
C VAL A 3 0.03 -38.49 -40.77
N PRO A 4 -1.24 -38.70 -40.38
CA PRO A 4 -1.91 -37.86 -39.40
C PRO A 4 -1.29 -38.08 -38.01
N THR A 5 -0.63 -37.06 -37.49
CA THR A 5 -0.16 -37.02 -36.11
C THR A 5 -1.35 -36.81 -35.18
N LEU A 6 -1.65 -37.81 -34.35
CA LEU A 6 -2.61 -37.66 -33.26
C LEU A 6 -2.09 -36.62 -32.25
N PRO A 7 -2.95 -35.76 -31.69
CA PRO A 7 -2.57 -34.87 -30.61
C PRO A 7 -2.18 -35.72 -29.40
N ASN A 8 -0.91 -35.62 -29.02
CA ASN A 8 -0.30 -36.32 -27.90
C ASN A 8 -0.94 -35.82 -26.59
N SER A 9 -2.06 -36.42 -26.17
CA SER A 9 -2.80 -36.05 -24.97
C SER A 9 -2.17 -36.66 -23.71
N ASN A 10 -0.89 -36.39 -23.46
CA ASN A 10 -0.25 -36.66 -22.17
C ASN A 10 -0.54 -35.53 -21.17
N SER A 11 -1.80 -35.09 -21.08
CA SER A 11 -2.24 -34.24 -19.97
C SER A 11 -2.42 -35.13 -18.75
N ASN A 12 -1.40 -35.15 -17.90
CA ASN A 12 -1.42 -35.86 -16.63
C ASN A 12 -2.72 -35.50 -15.87
N PRO A 13 -3.56 -36.46 -15.44
CA PRO A 13 -4.82 -36.15 -14.76
C PRO A 13 -4.60 -35.32 -13.48
N ARG A 14 -3.40 -35.35 -12.89
CA ARG A 14 -3.01 -34.49 -11.77
C ARG A 14 -2.95 -32.99 -12.11
N ASP A 15 -2.73 -32.62 -13.37
CA ASP A 15 -2.77 -31.22 -13.77
C ASP A 15 -4.19 -30.69 -13.81
N ARG A 16 -5.17 -31.48 -14.28
CA ARG A 16 -6.60 -31.09 -14.30
C ARG A 16 -7.13 -30.72 -12.91
N TRP A 17 -6.74 -31.44 -11.86
CA TRP A 17 -7.17 -31.17 -10.49
C TRP A 17 -6.45 -29.99 -9.82
N ARG A 18 -5.28 -29.56 -10.33
CA ARG A 18 -4.61 -28.34 -9.84
C ARG A 18 -5.25 -27.06 -10.38
N TRP A 19 -5.98 -27.11 -11.49
CA TRP A 19 -6.63 -25.94 -12.09
C TRP A 19 -8.07 -25.72 -11.62
N HIS A 20 -8.75 -26.72 -11.07
CA HIS A 20 -10.16 -26.62 -10.68
C HIS A 20 -10.42 -26.10 -9.25
N GLY A 21 -9.38 -25.89 -8.43
CA GLY A 21 -9.52 -25.41 -7.05
C GLY A 21 -8.78 -24.11 -6.72
N LEU A 22 -8.09 -23.49 -7.70
CA LEU A 22 -7.40 -22.22 -7.49
C LEU A 22 -8.27 -21.12 -8.12
N ALA A 23 -9.04 -20.42 -7.29
CA ALA A 23 -9.62 -19.14 -7.68
C ALA A 23 -8.54 -18.31 -8.41
N ASN A 24 -8.95 -17.59 -9.46
CA ASN A 24 -8.00 -16.81 -10.25
C ASN A 24 -7.23 -15.90 -9.26
N PRO A 25 -5.89 -15.97 -9.20
CA PRO A 25 -5.10 -15.20 -8.22
C PRO A 25 -5.39 -13.69 -8.25
N ARG A 26 -5.94 -13.18 -9.35
CA ARG A 26 -6.43 -11.80 -9.48
C ARG A 26 -7.73 -11.52 -8.73
N ASP A 27 -8.59 -12.51 -8.59
CA ASP A 27 -9.86 -12.38 -7.88
C ASP A 27 -9.62 -12.29 -6.36
N GLU A 28 -8.63 -13.04 -5.86
CA GLU A 28 -8.20 -12.95 -4.46
C GLU A 28 -7.30 -11.73 -4.15
N PHE A 29 -6.69 -11.12 -5.17
CA PHE A 29 -5.79 -9.99 -5.00
C PHE A 29 -6.51 -8.75 -4.47
N TRP A 30 -7.64 -8.37 -5.06
CA TRP A 30 -8.35 -7.13 -4.73
C TRP A 30 -8.84 -7.07 -3.27
N PRO A 31 -9.49 -8.11 -2.73
CA PRO A 31 -9.87 -8.14 -1.31
C PRO A 31 -8.64 -8.12 -0.39
N GLN A 32 -7.58 -8.87 -0.73
CA GLN A 32 -6.36 -8.91 0.09
C GLN A 32 -5.64 -7.56 0.14
N VAL A 33 -5.57 -6.84 -0.98
CA VAL A 33 -5.01 -5.48 -1.04
C VAL A 33 -5.84 -4.54 -0.19
N GLY A 34 -7.18 -4.56 -0.34
CA GLY A 34 -8.08 -3.72 0.44
C GLY A 34 -7.95 -3.92 1.95
N VAL A 35 -7.95 -5.17 2.42
CA VAL A 35 -7.80 -5.49 3.85
C VAL A 35 -6.44 -5.02 4.39
N ARG A 36 -5.36 -5.24 3.65
CA ARG A 36 -4.01 -4.84 4.10
C ARG A 36 -3.85 -3.33 4.14
N ILE A 37 -4.42 -2.62 3.18
CA ILE A 37 -4.45 -1.15 3.19
C ILE A 37 -5.29 -0.66 4.38
N ALA A 38 -6.46 -1.26 4.64
CA ALA A 38 -7.29 -0.90 5.80
C ALA A 38 -6.56 -1.10 7.14
N ILE A 39 -5.85 -2.23 7.31
CA ILE A 39 -5.01 -2.47 8.49
C ILE A 39 -3.91 -1.41 8.60
N ALA A 40 -3.22 -1.09 7.50
CA ALA A 40 -2.20 -0.05 7.50
C ALA A 40 -2.76 1.33 7.85
N GLY A 41 -3.99 1.63 7.40
CA GLY A 41 -4.73 2.83 7.76
C GLY A 41 -5.11 2.92 9.23
N GLY A 42 -5.33 1.79 9.92
CA GLY A 42 -5.46 1.74 11.37
C GLY A 42 -4.13 1.91 12.11
N VAL A 43 -3.04 1.36 11.58
CA VAL A 43 -1.69 1.48 12.17
C VAL A 43 -1.13 2.90 12.03
N TYR A 44 -1.50 3.64 10.98
CA TYR A 44 -0.97 4.97 10.71
C TYR A 44 -1.25 6.00 11.83
N PRO A 45 -2.48 6.15 12.35
CA PRO A 45 -2.76 6.97 13.53
C PRO A 45 -1.96 6.57 14.76
N LEU A 46 -1.66 5.26 14.92
CA LEU A 46 -0.83 4.79 16.03
C LEU A 46 0.60 5.28 15.92
N LEU A 47 1.18 5.22 14.70
CA LEU A 47 2.52 5.73 14.45
C LEU A 47 2.60 7.24 14.68
N ILE A 48 1.57 7.99 14.26
CA ILE A 48 1.49 9.43 14.55
C ILE A 48 1.39 9.68 16.05
N GLY A 49 0.51 8.97 16.75
CA GLY A 49 0.36 9.09 18.21
C GLY A 49 1.67 8.77 18.94
N LEU A 50 2.38 7.72 18.51
CA LEU A 50 3.70 7.37 19.05
C LEU A 50 4.74 8.46 18.79
N LEU A 51 4.77 9.03 17.58
CA LEU A 51 5.64 10.17 17.25
C LEU A 51 5.31 11.41 18.09
N ALA A 52 4.03 11.65 18.38
CA ALA A 52 3.57 12.75 19.23
C ALA A 52 3.94 12.57 20.71
N LEU A 53 4.19 11.34 21.17
CA LEU A 53 4.70 11.09 22.52
C LEU A 53 6.13 11.61 22.73
N ILE A 54 6.94 11.75 21.67
CA ILE A 54 8.33 12.24 21.75
C ILE A 54 8.40 13.69 22.27
N PRO A 55 7.69 14.68 21.69
CA PRO A 55 7.68 16.03 22.23
C PRO A 55 7.03 16.09 23.62
N ILE A 56 5.96 15.32 23.87
CA ILE A 56 5.29 15.27 25.19
C ILE A 56 6.26 14.80 26.27
N THR A 57 7.02 13.73 26.01
CA THR A 57 8.05 13.22 26.94
C THR A 57 9.20 14.21 27.10
N TYR A 58 9.60 14.92 26.06
CA TYR A 58 10.59 16.00 26.16
C TYR A 58 10.10 17.15 27.06
N TYR A 59 8.87 17.63 26.88
CA TYR A 59 8.29 18.68 27.73
C TYR A 59 8.20 18.23 29.19
N LEU A 60 7.76 17.00 29.43
CA LEU A 60 7.74 16.38 30.76
C LEU A 60 9.13 16.34 31.41
N LEU A 61 10.16 15.96 30.66
CA LEU A 61 11.55 15.97 31.12
C LEU A 61 12.01 17.38 31.47
N VAL A 62 11.73 18.37 30.62
CA VAL A 62 12.09 19.78 30.86
C VAL A 62 11.41 20.32 32.12
N ASP A 63 10.13 20.02 32.34
CA ASP A 63 9.40 20.43 33.54
C ASP A 63 9.94 19.74 34.81
N LEU A 64 10.28 18.45 34.71
CA LEU A 64 10.93 17.71 35.79
C LEU A 64 12.25 18.37 36.22
N PHE A 65 13.06 18.82 35.26
CA PHE A 65 14.30 19.56 35.55
C PHE A 65 14.07 20.98 36.07
N ARG A 66 12.88 21.57 35.85
CA ARG A 66 12.50 22.90 36.36
C ARG A 66 11.82 22.87 37.73
N GLY A 67 11.54 21.68 38.28
CA GLY A 67 11.02 21.51 39.63
C GLY A 67 9.54 21.87 39.79
N THR A 68 8.76 21.90 38.71
CA THR A 68 7.32 22.19 38.73
C THR A 68 6.53 20.93 39.17
N GLN A 69 5.55 21.12 40.07
CA GLN A 69 4.84 20.02 40.77
C GLN A 69 3.69 19.37 39.97
N GLU A 70 3.44 19.75 38.71
CA GLU A 70 2.29 19.23 37.92
C GLU A 70 2.52 17.88 37.22
N LEU A 71 3.60 17.17 37.56
CA LEU A 71 4.02 15.95 36.89
C LEU A 71 3.00 14.79 37.00
N GLY A 72 2.22 14.74 38.08
CA GLY A 72 1.29 13.63 38.34
C GLY A 72 0.13 13.53 37.34
N ILE A 73 -0.48 14.67 36.98
CA ILE A 73 -1.62 14.72 36.06
C ILE A 73 -1.16 14.45 34.63
N VAL A 74 -0.03 15.03 34.23
CA VAL A 74 0.51 14.83 32.88
C VAL A 74 1.02 13.40 32.69
N PHE A 75 1.58 12.77 33.72
CA PHE A 75 1.96 11.35 33.68
C PHE A 75 0.75 10.42 33.56
N LEU A 76 -0.31 10.67 34.32
CA LEU A 76 -1.59 9.95 34.22
C LEU A 76 -2.24 10.09 32.85
N LEU A 77 -2.27 11.31 32.28
CA LEU A 77 -2.75 11.55 30.91
C LEU A 77 -1.87 10.86 29.86
N SER A 78 -0.55 10.85 30.07
CA SER A 78 0.42 10.19 29.17
C SER A 78 0.31 8.67 29.19
N LEU A 79 -0.12 8.06 30.31
CA LEU A 79 -0.42 6.63 30.43
C LEU A 79 -1.83 6.27 29.94
N ALA A 80 -2.81 7.15 30.17
CA ALA A 80 -4.19 6.94 29.71
C ALA A 80 -4.31 7.03 28.18
N TYR A 81 -3.53 7.91 27.54
CA TYR A 81 -3.51 8.08 26.09
C TYR A 81 -3.21 6.76 25.32
N PRO A 82 -2.13 6.01 25.58
CA PRO A 82 -1.86 4.75 24.89
C PRO A 82 -2.84 3.63 25.25
N LEU A 83 -3.53 3.70 26.39
CA LEU A 83 -4.50 2.69 26.82
C LEU A 83 -5.87 2.85 26.15
N PHE A 84 -6.34 4.10 26.01
CA PHE A 84 -7.68 4.38 25.48
C PHE A 84 -7.68 5.00 24.08
N ALA A 85 -6.76 5.93 23.79
CA ALA A 85 -6.75 6.62 22.51
C ALA A 85 -6.21 5.73 21.38
N VAL A 86 -5.19 4.90 21.64
CA VAL A 86 -4.60 3.99 20.63
C VAL A 86 -5.60 3.01 20.03
N PRO A 87 -6.32 2.16 20.79
CA PRO A 87 -7.26 1.23 20.20
C PRO A 87 -8.42 1.94 19.49
N PHE A 88 -8.86 3.09 20.02
CA PHE A 88 -9.88 3.91 19.39
C PHE A 88 -9.41 4.53 18.06
N LEU A 89 -8.23 5.13 18.03
CA LEU A 89 -7.61 5.71 16.83
C LEU A 89 -7.31 4.64 15.78
N PHE A 90 -6.90 3.44 16.20
CA PHE A 90 -6.75 2.30 15.31
C PHE A 90 -8.09 1.92 14.68
N GLY A 91 -9.14 1.77 15.50
CA GLY A 91 -10.48 1.42 15.02
C GLY A 91 -11.04 2.47 14.05
N LEU A 92 -10.92 3.75 14.39
CA LEU A 92 -11.39 4.86 13.57
C LEU A 92 -10.61 4.94 12.25
N GLY A 93 -9.28 4.84 12.30
CA GLY A 93 -8.42 4.81 11.12
C GLY A 93 -8.69 3.61 10.21
N PHE A 94 -8.90 2.43 10.81
CA PHE A 94 -9.25 1.20 10.10
C PHE A 94 -10.59 1.34 9.38
N ILE A 95 -11.65 1.78 10.08
CA ILE A 95 -13.01 1.93 9.52
C ILE A 95 -12.99 2.96 8.39
N TYR A 96 -12.40 4.13 8.63
CA TYR A 96 -12.32 5.17 7.62
C TYR A 96 -11.58 4.70 6.36
N THR A 97 -10.43 4.05 6.54
CA THR A 97 -9.66 3.51 5.42
C THR A 97 -10.39 2.37 4.72
N ALA A 98 -11.12 1.52 5.45
CA ALA A 98 -11.94 0.45 4.89
C ALA A 98 -13.08 1.00 4.01
N ILE A 99 -13.74 2.08 4.46
CA ILE A 99 -14.75 2.79 3.66
C ILE A 99 -14.12 3.30 2.37
N VAL A 100 -13.00 4.04 2.45
CA VAL A 100 -12.32 4.55 1.25
C VAL A 100 -11.88 3.40 0.32
N CYS A 101 -11.32 2.32 0.87
CA CYS A 101 -10.96 1.11 0.13
C CYS A 101 -12.16 0.48 -0.60
N SER A 102 -13.33 0.43 0.05
CA SER A 102 -14.53 -0.20 -0.52
C SER A 102 -15.03 0.49 -1.80
N PHE A 103 -14.73 1.77 -1.97
CA PHE A 103 -15.04 2.51 -3.20
C PHE A 103 -13.88 2.51 -4.20
N THR A 104 -12.67 2.78 -3.71
CA THR A 104 -11.49 3.01 -4.56
C THR A 104 -10.97 1.74 -5.21
N VAL A 105 -10.89 0.63 -4.47
CA VAL A 105 -10.32 -0.63 -4.96
C VAL A 105 -11.21 -1.24 -6.06
N PRO A 106 -12.55 -1.35 -5.90
CA PRO A 106 -13.41 -1.83 -6.98
C PRO A 106 -13.42 -0.88 -8.19
N SER A 107 -13.38 0.43 -7.97
CA SER A 107 -13.29 1.41 -9.06
C SER A 107 -12.02 1.23 -9.88
N LEU A 108 -10.88 0.99 -9.22
CA LEU A 108 -9.63 0.71 -9.89
C LEU A 108 -9.66 -0.61 -10.65
N ALA A 109 -10.21 -1.67 -10.03
CA ALA A 109 -10.37 -2.97 -10.65
C ALA A 109 -11.25 -2.89 -11.92
N LEU A 110 -12.36 -2.16 -11.84
CA LEU A 110 -13.25 -1.90 -12.97
C LEU A 110 -12.52 -1.12 -14.07
N THR A 111 -11.77 -0.08 -13.71
CA THR A 111 -11.01 0.74 -14.67
C THR A 111 -9.97 -0.08 -15.42
N LEU A 112 -9.20 -0.92 -14.71
CA LEU A 112 -8.22 -1.81 -15.34
C LEU A 112 -8.90 -2.85 -16.24
N LYS A 113 -10.05 -3.38 -15.81
CA LYS A 113 -10.85 -4.32 -16.61
C LYS A 113 -11.36 -3.67 -17.90
N LEU A 114 -11.83 -2.42 -17.83
CA LEU A 114 -12.29 -1.65 -18.99
C LEU A 114 -11.15 -1.30 -19.95
N LEU A 115 -9.95 -1.02 -19.43
CA LEU A 115 -8.77 -0.77 -20.26
C LEU A 115 -8.22 -2.04 -20.93
N GLY A 116 -8.67 -3.23 -20.51
CA GLY A 116 -8.13 -4.52 -20.96
C GLY A 116 -6.64 -4.68 -20.65
N ASP A 117 -6.10 -3.88 -19.73
CA ASP A 117 -4.67 -3.86 -19.42
C ASP A 117 -4.38 -4.74 -18.22
N GLU A 118 -3.27 -5.44 -18.29
CA GLU A 118 -2.86 -6.43 -17.30
C GLU A 118 -1.53 -6.01 -16.63
N PRO A 119 -1.49 -4.86 -15.94
CA PRO A 119 -0.26 -4.41 -15.30
C PRO A 119 0.23 -5.40 -14.23
N PRO A 120 1.55 -5.41 -13.96
CA PRO A 120 2.12 -6.23 -12.89
C PRO A 120 1.44 -5.90 -11.55
N LEU A 121 0.99 -6.93 -10.82
CA LEU A 121 0.24 -6.76 -9.56
C LEU A 121 0.99 -5.94 -8.50
N ASP A 122 2.33 -5.98 -8.51
CA ASP A 122 3.15 -5.12 -7.64
C ASP A 122 2.94 -3.63 -7.92
N ARG A 123 2.90 -3.23 -9.20
CA ARG A 123 2.71 -1.83 -9.59
C ARG A 123 1.28 -1.38 -9.28
N VAL A 124 0.31 -2.26 -9.53
CA VAL A 124 -1.09 -2.02 -9.15
C VAL A 124 -1.21 -1.87 -7.64
N GLY A 125 -0.58 -2.74 -6.87
CA GLY A 125 -0.56 -2.69 -5.41
C GLY A 125 0.02 -1.37 -4.89
N VAL A 126 1.21 -0.98 -5.36
CA VAL A 126 1.85 0.31 -5.01
C VAL A 126 0.93 1.47 -5.33
N PHE A 127 0.38 1.51 -6.55
CA PHE A 127 -0.50 2.59 -6.98
C PHE A 127 -1.78 2.67 -6.16
N THR A 128 -2.45 1.54 -5.96
CA THR A 128 -3.69 1.44 -5.17
C THR A 128 -3.43 1.89 -3.73
N GLY A 129 -2.33 1.41 -3.13
CA GLY A 129 -1.90 1.78 -1.80
C GLY A 129 -1.63 3.28 -1.65
N SER A 130 -0.89 3.88 -2.58
CA SER A 130 -0.66 5.32 -2.62
C SER A 130 -1.95 6.11 -2.80
N LEU A 131 -2.84 5.66 -3.69
CA LEU A 131 -4.09 6.35 -3.98
C LEU A 131 -5.01 6.38 -2.75
N VAL A 132 -5.18 5.24 -2.08
CA VAL A 132 -5.99 5.18 -0.85
C VAL A 132 -5.34 6.01 0.26
N ALA A 133 -4.02 5.91 0.44
CA ALA A 133 -3.29 6.72 1.42
C ALA A 133 -3.46 8.22 1.14
N PHE A 134 -3.38 8.64 -0.12
CA PHE A 134 -3.63 10.02 -0.52
C PHE A 134 -5.06 10.45 -0.21
N LEU A 135 -6.07 9.67 -0.61
CA LEU A 135 -7.48 10.01 -0.38
C LEU A 135 -7.86 10.06 1.10
N THR A 136 -7.24 9.21 1.92
CA THR A 136 -7.48 9.21 3.37
C THR A 136 -6.79 10.36 4.09
N THR A 137 -5.62 10.80 3.63
CA THR A 137 -4.84 11.86 4.30
C THR A 137 -5.00 13.25 3.70
N SER A 138 -5.47 13.36 2.46
CA SER A 138 -5.64 14.64 1.79
C SER A 138 -6.60 15.59 2.52
N PRO A 139 -7.72 15.18 3.14
CA PRO A 139 -8.59 16.13 3.85
C PRO A 139 -7.90 16.79 5.04
N LEU A 140 -7.13 16.01 5.81
CA LEU A 140 -6.33 16.51 6.93
C LEU A 140 -5.26 17.48 6.44
N TRP A 141 -4.56 17.13 5.36
CA TRP A 141 -3.52 17.97 4.79
C TRP A 141 -4.10 19.28 4.23
N LEU A 142 -5.23 19.22 3.54
CA LEU A 142 -5.96 20.38 3.03
C LEU A 142 -6.37 21.31 4.18
N TYR A 143 -6.95 20.76 5.24
CA TYR A 143 -7.29 21.50 6.46
C TYR A 143 -6.07 22.16 7.11
N LEU A 144 -4.95 21.45 7.23
CA LEU A 144 -3.73 22.03 7.79
C LEU A 144 -3.17 23.13 6.87
N SER A 145 -3.17 22.92 5.56
CA SER A 145 -2.66 23.90 4.59
C SER A 145 -3.49 25.19 4.56
N SER A 146 -4.81 25.11 4.79
CA SER A 146 -5.68 26.29 4.84
C SER A 146 -5.54 27.08 6.15
N ASN A 147 -5.20 26.41 7.25
CA ASN A 147 -5.07 27.06 8.57
C ASN A 147 -3.66 27.61 8.84
N TYR A 148 -2.62 27.02 8.24
CA TYR A 148 -1.21 27.43 8.42
C TYR A 148 -0.67 28.22 7.21
N SER A 149 -1.45 29.18 6.69
CA SER A 149 -1.09 29.97 5.49
C SER A 149 -0.11 31.12 5.76
N SER A 150 0.23 31.40 7.02
CA SER A 150 1.15 32.48 7.38
C SER A 150 2.61 32.02 7.31
N THR A 151 3.48 32.88 6.77
CA THR A 151 4.91 32.64 6.49
C THR A 151 5.78 32.28 7.71
N THR A 152 5.22 32.25 8.92
CA THR A 152 5.92 31.93 10.17
C THR A 152 5.81 30.46 10.59
N ASP A 153 4.88 29.67 10.03
CA ASP A 153 4.60 28.29 10.47
C ASP A 153 5.09 27.21 9.48
N TRP A 154 6.23 27.45 8.82
CA TRP A 154 6.84 26.49 7.89
C TRP A 154 7.08 25.11 8.52
N PHE A 155 7.38 25.06 9.82
CA PHE A 155 7.59 23.80 10.53
C PHE A 155 6.32 22.94 10.58
N GLY A 156 5.14 23.52 10.80
CA GLY A 156 3.86 22.81 10.81
C GLY A 156 3.50 22.26 9.41
N LEU A 157 3.78 23.04 8.36
CA LEU A 157 3.62 22.61 6.97
C LEU A 157 4.62 21.50 6.59
N LEU A 158 5.87 21.59 7.04
CA LEU A 158 6.88 20.55 6.80
C LEU A 158 6.49 19.23 7.50
N LEU A 159 6.01 19.33 8.74
CA LEU A 159 5.57 18.17 9.52
C LEU A 159 4.35 17.51 8.89
N SER A 160 3.36 18.30 8.44
CA SER A 160 2.17 17.76 7.75
C SER A 160 2.53 17.08 6.41
N TYR A 161 3.50 17.62 5.66
CA TYR A 161 4.03 16.99 4.46
C TYR A 161 4.79 15.69 4.75
N GLY A 162 5.57 15.67 5.84
CA GLY A 162 6.26 14.47 6.32
C GLY A 162 5.28 13.36 6.69
N LEU A 163 4.18 13.70 7.36
CA LEU A 163 3.10 12.76 7.70
C LEU A 163 2.42 12.22 6.42
N LEU A 164 2.06 13.09 5.48
CA LEU A 164 1.53 12.68 4.17
C LEU A 164 2.46 11.69 3.46
N THR A 165 3.76 11.99 3.42
CA THR A 165 4.78 11.13 2.82
C THR A 165 4.84 9.77 3.50
N LEU A 166 4.79 9.74 4.83
CA LEU A 166 4.78 8.51 5.62
C LEU A 166 3.54 7.66 5.32
N ALA A 167 2.36 8.29 5.23
CA ALA A 167 1.12 7.62 4.82
C ALA A 167 1.23 7.00 3.43
N LEU A 168 1.75 7.75 2.45
CA LEU A 168 1.95 7.24 1.09
C LEU A 168 2.86 6.02 1.08
N VAL A 169 3.99 6.07 1.80
CA VAL A 169 4.92 4.94 1.94
C VAL A 169 4.26 3.72 2.59
N LEU A 170 3.52 3.91 3.68
CA LEU A 170 2.80 2.82 4.35
C LEU A 170 1.72 2.21 3.45
N GLY A 171 0.98 3.04 2.71
CA GLY A 171 0.02 2.62 1.70
C GLY A 171 0.68 1.76 0.63
N GLN A 172 1.82 2.18 0.09
CA GLN A 172 2.58 1.41 -0.90
C GLN A 172 3.04 0.05 -0.36
N VAL A 173 3.57 0.02 0.87
CA VAL A 173 3.99 -1.23 1.53
C VAL A 173 2.78 -2.16 1.71
N ALA A 174 1.64 -1.65 2.15
CA ALA A 174 0.42 -2.43 2.33
C ALA A 174 -0.11 -2.99 1.00
N GLY A 175 -0.06 -2.18 -0.05
CA GLY A 175 -0.42 -2.58 -1.41
C GLY A 175 0.50 -3.68 -1.97
N LEU A 176 1.82 -3.55 -1.81
CA LEU A 176 2.80 -4.58 -2.16
C LEU A 176 2.65 -5.85 -1.33
N GLN A 177 2.22 -5.71 -0.08
CA GLN A 177 1.94 -6.86 0.76
C GLN A 177 0.78 -7.70 0.19
N GLY A 178 -0.22 -7.07 -0.45
CA GLY A 178 -1.28 -7.76 -1.18
C GLY A 178 -0.78 -8.56 -2.39
N SER A 179 0.34 -8.17 -3.01
CA SER A 179 0.94 -8.86 -4.16
C SER A 179 1.96 -9.97 -3.81
N ILE A 180 2.13 -10.32 -2.52
CA ILE A 180 3.12 -11.35 -2.08
C ILE A 180 2.90 -12.72 -2.76
N ALA A 181 1.65 -13.08 -3.06
CA ALA A 181 1.34 -14.33 -3.77
C ALA A 181 1.96 -14.34 -5.18
N ASP A 182 1.99 -13.19 -5.85
CA ASP A 182 2.56 -13.01 -7.18
C ASP A 182 4.10 -13.00 -7.13
N ALA A 183 4.69 -12.37 -6.11
CA ALA A 183 6.13 -12.42 -5.85
C ALA A 183 6.66 -13.86 -5.63
N ARG A 184 5.87 -14.75 -5.00
CA ARG A 184 6.20 -16.18 -4.88
C ARG A 184 6.16 -16.90 -6.22
N ARG A 185 5.22 -16.57 -7.11
CA ARG A 185 5.06 -17.18 -8.44
C ARG A 185 6.14 -16.72 -9.44
N ARG A 186 6.66 -15.49 -9.30
CA ARG A 186 7.79 -15.00 -10.10
C ARG A 186 9.08 -15.79 -9.85
N ARG A 187 9.33 -16.22 -8.60
CA ARG A 187 10.47 -17.11 -8.28
C ARG A 187 10.29 -18.52 -8.85
N SER A 188 9.07 -18.97 -9.12
CA SER A 188 8.80 -20.27 -9.75
C SER A 188 8.82 -20.21 -11.28
N ASN A 189 9.44 -19.19 -11.89
CA ASN A 189 9.62 -19.01 -13.35
C ASN A 189 8.32 -18.94 -14.18
N ARG A 190 7.15 -18.69 -13.56
CA ARG A 190 5.84 -18.78 -14.25
C ARG A 190 5.29 -17.46 -14.80
N LEU A 191 5.97 -16.33 -14.63
CA LEU A 191 5.45 -15.03 -15.08
C LEU A 191 6.48 -14.30 -15.94
N HIS A 192 6.27 -14.36 -17.26
CA HIS A 192 6.94 -13.50 -18.22
C HIS A 192 6.52 -12.04 -17.93
N ARG A 193 7.50 -11.17 -17.68
CA ARG A 193 7.25 -9.72 -17.55
C ARG A 193 6.83 -9.20 -18.92
N THR A 194 5.55 -8.90 -19.12
CA THR A 194 5.14 -8.04 -20.23
C THR A 194 5.63 -6.61 -19.92
N PRO A 195 6.45 -6.00 -20.80
CA PRO A 195 6.86 -4.62 -20.60
C PRO A 195 5.64 -3.71 -20.72
N PHE A 196 5.44 -2.85 -19.72
CA PHE A 196 4.37 -1.86 -19.73
C PHE A 196 4.65 -0.85 -20.86
N ARG A 197 3.86 -0.90 -21.93
CA ARG A 197 3.95 0.05 -23.05
C ARG A 197 2.91 1.15 -22.84
N LEU A 198 3.38 2.37 -22.57
CA LEU A 198 2.56 3.58 -22.59
C LEU A 198 2.25 3.90 -24.06
N THR A 199 1.03 3.60 -24.50
CA THR A 199 0.55 4.04 -25.82
C THR A 199 -0.13 5.41 -25.69
N LEU A 200 -0.07 6.21 -26.76
CA LEU A 200 -0.70 7.55 -26.80
C LEU A 200 -2.20 7.48 -26.43
N TRP A 201 -2.90 6.47 -26.93
CA TRP A 201 -4.30 6.18 -26.58
C TRP A 201 -4.54 5.96 -25.10
N ARG A 202 -3.61 5.27 -24.40
CA ARG A 202 -3.69 5.07 -22.95
C ARG A 202 -3.45 6.37 -22.19
N LEU A 203 -2.56 7.24 -22.69
CA LEU A 203 -2.35 8.57 -22.13
C LEU A 203 -3.62 9.43 -22.26
N MET A 204 -4.25 9.44 -23.43
CA MET A 204 -5.51 10.15 -23.67
C MET A 204 -6.65 9.60 -22.82
N ALA A 205 -6.77 8.28 -22.70
CA ALA A 205 -7.78 7.63 -21.85
C ALA A 205 -7.59 7.96 -20.37
N ALA A 206 -6.35 8.14 -19.89
CA ALA A 206 -6.06 8.57 -18.52
C ALA A 206 -6.32 10.08 -18.30
N MET A 207 -6.20 10.92 -19.34
CA MET A 207 -6.48 12.36 -19.24
C MET A 207 -7.96 12.68 -19.06
N ILE A 208 -8.88 11.84 -19.57
CA ILE A 208 -10.33 12.03 -19.43
C ILE A 208 -10.81 11.98 -17.96
N PRO A 209 -10.54 10.92 -17.18
CA PRO A 209 -10.92 10.90 -15.77
C PRO A 209 -10.16 11.94 -14.96
N LEU A 210 -8.92 12.27 -15.34
CA LEU A 210 -8.11 13.28 -14.67
C LEU A 210 -8.65 14.71 -14.89
N SER A 211 -9.09 15.04 -16.10
CA SER A 211 -9.73 16.33 -16.37
C SER A 211 -11.11 16.44 -15.72
N LEU A 212 -11.86 15.33 -15.65
CA LEU A 212 -13.17 15.28 -14.99
C LEU A 212 -13.03 15.46 -13.47
N THR A 213 -12.05 14.80 -12.82
CA THR A 213 -11.79 14.99 -11.39
C THR A 213 -11.29 16.41 -11.09
N LEU A 214 -10.38 16.96 -11.91
CA LEU A 214 -9.94 18.35 -11.77
C LEU A 214 -11.09 19.35 -11.96
N SER A 215 -12.00 19.08 -12.90
CA SER A 215 -13.18 19.93 -13.13
C SER A 215 -14.18 19.87 -11.96
N LEU A 216 -14.40 18.68 -11.38
CA LEU A 216 -15.23 18.53 -10.19
C LEU A 216 -14.61 19.20 -8.96
N LEU A 217 -13.30 19.05 -8.76
CA LEU A 217 -12.56 19.72 -7.68
C LEU A 217 -12.64 21.24 -7.81
N ARG A 218 -12.54 21.76 -9.04
CA ARG A 218 -12.71 23.20 -9.31
C ARG A 218 -14.13 23.67 -9.00
N ARG A 219 -15.14 22.88 -9.40
CA ARG A 219 -16.56 23.19 -9.14
C ARG A 219 -16.91 23.17 -7.65
N ALA A 220 -16.23 22.34 -6.87
CA ALA A 220 -16.37 22.31 -5.42
C ALA A 220 -15.57 23.40 -4.69
N GLU A 221 -14.91 24.31 -5.43
CA GLU A 221 -13.99 25.33 -4.88
C GLU A 221 -12.79 24.76 -4.11
N LEU A 222 -12.55 23.46 -4.23
CA LEU A 222 -11.46 22.75 -3.56
C LEU A 222 -10.14 22.80 -4.36
N LEU A 223 -10.17 23.28 -5.61
CA LEU A 223 -9.00 23.39 -6.48
C LEU A 223 -8.36 24.79 -6.36
N THR A 224 -7.60 25.01 -5.30
CA THR A 224 -6.74 26.19 -5.17
C THR A 224 -5.33 25.89 -5.71
N LEU A 225 -4.55 26.94 -6.03
CA LEU A 225 -3.17 26.76 -6.49
C LEU A 225 -2.31 25.93 -5.50
N PRO A 226 -2.38 26.16 -4.17
CA PRO A 226 -1.70 25.31 -3.19
C PRO A 226 -2.09 23.84 -3.25
N THR A 227 -3.38 23.54 -3.44
CA THR A 227 -3.86 22.15 -3.48
C THR A 227 -3.43 21.44 -4.75
N ALA A 228 -3.39 22.15 -5.88
CA ALA A 228 -2.87 21.62 -7.14
C ALA A 228 -1.37 21.30 -7.06
N LEU A 229 -0.57 22.22 -6.51
CA LEU A 229 0.87 22.01 -6.28
C LEU A 229 1.12 20.85 -5.32
N ALA A 230 0.30 20.69 -4.29
CA ALA A 230 0.43 19.59 -3.34
C ALA A 230 0.03 18.23 -3.91
N MET A 231 -1.02 18.17 -4.74
CA MET A 231 -1.36 16.97 -5.49
C MET A 231 -0.20 16.51 -6.38
N LEU A 232 0.46 17.47 -7.06
CA LEU A 232 1.65 17.19 -7.86
C LEU A 232 2.82 16.73 -6.99
N ALA A 233 3.11 17.43 -5.89
CA ALA A 233 4.18 17.07 -4.97
C ALA A 233 3.97 15.67 -4.34
N ALA A 234 2.74 15.35 -3.95
CA ALA A 234 2.35 14.04 -3.45
C ALA A 234 2.52 12.96 -4.53
N GLY A 235 2.13 13.24 -5.77
CA GLY A 235 2.34 12.34 -6.91
C GLY A 235 3.82 12.07 -7.19
N VAL A 236 4.65 13.12 -7.22
CA VAL A 236 6.11 13.01 -7.38
C VAL A 236 6.71 12.22 -6.22
N THR A 237 6.27 12.47 -4.99
CA THR A 237 6.77 11.78 -3.80
C THR A 237 6.37 10.31 -3.79
N ALA A 238 5.12 10.00 -4.14
CA ALA A 238 4.68 8.62 -4.31
C ALA A 238 5.50 7.91 -5.40
N TYR A 239 5.76 8.57 -6.53
CA TYR A 239 6.58 8.02 -7.60
C TYR A 239 8.03 7.77 -7.15
N LEU A 240 8.68 8.77 -6.54
CA LEU A 240 10.06 8.65 -6.05
C LEU A 240 10.20 7.61 -4.93
N ALA A 241 9.19 7.49 -4.05
CA ALA A 241 9.16 6.50 -2.98
C ALA A 241 8.91 5.06 -3.50
N SER A 242 8.25 4.91 -4.65
CA SER A 242 7.84 3.59 -5.15
C SER A 242 9.00 2.63 -5.39
N TRP A 243 10.12 3.12 -5.94
CA TRP A 243 11.30 2.32 -6.23
C TRP A 243 12.02 1.82 -4.96
N PRO A 244 12.41 2.68 -4.00
CA PRO A 244 13.06 2.23 -2.78
C PRO A 244 12.13 1.36 -1.92
N VAL A 245 10.84 1.67 -1.86
CA VAL A 245 9.85 0.89 -1.12
C VAL A 245 9.71 -0.51 -1.71
N ALA A 246 9.57 -0.63 -3.04
CA ALA A 246 9.51 -1.94 -3.70
C ALA A 246 10.81 -2.74 -3.48
N TRP A 247 11.97 -2.10 -3.60
CA TRP A 247 13.26 -2.75 -3.37
C TRP A 247 13.41 -3.28 -1.94
N LEU A 248 13.13 -2.44 -0.92
CA LEU A 248 13.15 -2.81 0.49
C LEU A 248 12.19 -3.96 0.77
N PHE A 249 10.98 -3.87 0.22
CA PHE A 249 9.95 -4.88 0.40
C PHE A 249 10.36 -6.24 -0.18
N HIS A 250 10.89 -6.25 -1.42
CA HIS A 250 11.40 -7.48 -2.03
C HIS A 250 12.56 -8.07 -1.21
N ARG A 251 13.50 -7.25 -0.73
CA ARG A 251 14.60 -7.71 0.12
C ARG A 251 14.09 -8.31 1.44
N TRP A 252 13.08 -7.71 2.05
CA TRP A 252 12.44 -8.24 3.26
C TRP A 252 11.70 -9.56 2.99
N ALA A 253 10.91 -9.63 1.91
CA ALA A 253 10.18 -10.82 1.52
C ALA A 253 11.15 -11.99 1.24
N ASP A 254 12.25 -11.71 0.57
CA ASP A 254 13.31 -12.66 0.27
C ASP A 254 13.95 -13.23 1.54
N ARG A 255 14.30 -12.36 2.51
CA ARG A 255 14.82 -12.79 3.82
C ARG A 255 13.81 -13.65 4.58
N ARG A 256 12.53 -13.26 4.59
CA ARG A 256 11.47 -13.99 5.29
C ARG A 256 11.23 -15.37 4.69
N LEU A 257 11.32 -15.50 3.37
CA LEU A 257 11.22 -16.79 2.68
C LEU A 257 12.41 -17.70 2.97
N ARG A 258 13.64 -17.17 2.96
CA ARG A 258 14.85 -17.93 3.33
C ARG A 258 14.75 -18.51 4.74
N ARG A 259 14.37 -17.68 5.72
CA ARG A 259 14.14 -18.14 7.11
C ARG A 259 13.09 -19.23 7.22
N ARG A 260 12.03 -19.19 6.40
CA ARG A 260 11.00 -20.24 6.39
C ARG A 260 11.51 -21.53 5.75
N GLN A 261 12.35 -21.44 4.72
CA GLN A 261 12.99 -22.60 4.11
C GLN A 261 13.97 -23.26 5.08
N GLU A 262 14.81 -22.47 5.75
CA GLU A 262 15.71 -22.94 6.81
C GLU A 262 14.93 -23.65 7.92
N LYS A 263 13.82 -23.08 8.40
CA LYS A 263 12.95 -23.72 9.39
C LYS A 263 12.31 -25.03 8.90
N ARG A 264 11.95 -25.12 7.62
CA ARG A 264 11.38 -26.36 7.03
C ARG A 264 12.44 -27.45 6.89
N LEU A 265 13.64 -27.07 6.46
CA LEU A 265 14.79 -27.98 6.38
C LEU A 265 15.21 -28.47 7.78
N ALA A 266 15.23 -27.57 8.77
CA ALA A 266 15.50 -27.92 10.17
C ALA A 266 14.39 -28.80 10.78
N ALA A 267 13.14 -28.65 10.34
CA ALA A 267 12.01 -29.49 10.75
C ALA A 267 11.95 -30.84 10.02
N GLY A 268 12.95 -31.18 9.21
CA GLY A 268 13.02 -32.47 8.49
C GLY A 268 11.92 -32.65 7.44
N VAL A 269 11.21 -31.59 7.05
CA VAL A 269 10.20 -31.67 5.99
C VAL A 269 10.94 -31.90 4.67
N PRO A 270 10.76 -33.05 3.99
CA PRO A 270 11.47 -33.34 2.76
C PRO A 270 11.18 -32.22 1.77
N ARG A 271 12.22 -31.73 1.09
CA ARG A 271 12.01 -31.01 -0.16
C ARG A 271 11.27 -32.01 -1.05
N GLU A 272 10.02 -31.70 -1.42
CA GLU A 272 9.43 -32.28 -2.61
C GLU A 272 10.39 -31.94 -3.76
N THR A 273 11.30 -32.86 -4.04
CA THR A 273 12.01 -32.93 -5.29
C THR A 273 10.90 -33.08 -6.32
N THR A 274 10.57 -31.97 -6.98
CA THR A 274 9.96 -32.05 -8.30
C THR A 274 10.92 -32.87 -9.13
N ALA A 275 10.66 -34.18 -9.19
CA ALA A 275 11.19 -35.09 -10.16
C ALA A 275 10.68 -34.61 -11.52
N THR A 276 11.33 -33.59 -12.06
CA THR A 276 11.47 -33.44 -13.50
C THR A 276 12.30 -34.62 -13.92
N GLY A 277 11.63 -35.61 -14.50
CA GLY A 277 12.27 -36.79 -15.04
C GLY A 277 13.30 -36.36 -16.08
N ASP A 278 14.57 -36.64 -15.78
CA ASP A 278 15.48 -37.14 -16.80
C ASP A 278 14.96 -38.53 -17.19
N ALA A 279 14.06 -38.55 -18.17
CA ALA A 279 13.83 -39.73 -18.98
C ALA A 279 14.63 -39.53 -20.27
N ALA A 280 15.68 -40.34 -20.37
CA ALA A 280 16.47 -40.56 -21.58
C ALA A 280 15.62 -41.04 -22.75
#